data_AF-A0A520L4H6-F1
#
_entry.id   AF-A0A520L4H6-F1
#
_cell.length_a   1.000
_cell.length_b   1.000
_cell.length_c   1.000
_cell.angle_alpha   90.00
_cell.angle_beta   90.00
_cell.angle_gamma   90.00
#
_symmetry.space_group_name_H-M   'P 1'
#
loop_
_entity.id
_entity.type
_entity.pdbx_description
1 polymer ?
#
loop_
_entity_poly.entity_id
_entity_poly.type
_entity_poly.pdbx_seq_one_letter_code
_entity_poly.pdbx_strand_id
1 'polypeptide(L)'
;MIRSMPRYLILPILYGLCVMVDAGDKPAQNDKAPNQKLSVIDIRRASDAERTLAATLQGLVNKTEARVWIKGGGMQKILLNELETEGYELEQIATVWELVASFRAKIKGCIVYDSGNRSI
;
A
#
# COMPACT_ATOMS: atom_id res chain seq x y z
N MET A 1 44.45 22.58 -40.70
CA MET A 1 43.24 21.76 -40.51
C MET A 1 42.40 22.44 -39.42
N ILE A 2 41.30 23.09 -39.83
CA ILE A 2 40.01 23.28 -39.10
C ILE A 2 40.00 24.09 -37.76
N ARG A 3 39.30 25.25 -37.80
CA ARG A 3 38.33 25.88 -36.83
C ARG A 3 38.67 25.90 -35.32
N SER A 4 38.24 26.82 -34.45
CA SER A 4 37.50 28.09 -34.42
C SER A 4 37.45 28.52 -32.93
N MET A 5 37.56 29.81 -32.59
CA MET A 5 37.06 30.44 -31.34
C MET A 5 35.50 30.32 -31.25
N PRO A 6 34.72 30.72 -30.19
CA PRO A 6 34.94 31.70 -29.08
C PRO A 6 34.40 31.21 -27.68
N ARG A 7 34.77 31.77 -26.50
CA ARG A 7 34.37 33.01 -25.77
C ARG A 7 32.93 33.01 -25.16
N TYR A 8 32.82 33.59 -23.94
CA TYR A 8 31.64 33.99 -23.11
C TYR A 8 31.19 32.98 -22.02
N LEU A 9 31.41 33.24 -20.72
CA LEU A 9 30.75 34.19 -19.78
C LEU A 9 29.26 33.84 -19.57
N ILE A 10 28.87 33.50 -18.33
CA ILE A 10 27.60 33.79 -17.61
C ILE A 10 27.29 32.71 -16.54
N LEU A 11 27.09 33.18 -15.30
CA LEU A 11 26.51 32.49 -14.13
C LEU A 11 25.14 31.84 -14.46
N PRO A 12 24.83 30.66 -13.90
CA PRO A 12 23.56 30.53 -13.17
C PRO A 12 23.73 29.77 -11.84
N ILE A 13 23.30 30.29 -10.69
CA ILE A 13 21.91 30.25 -10.16
C ILE A 13 21.58 28.87 -9.52
N LEU A 14 21.03 28.93 -8.30
CA LEU A 14 20.29 27.89 -7.55
C LEU A 14 21.10 26.76 -6.86
N TYR A 15 21.85 27.15 -5.82
CA TYR A 15 21.97 26.31 -4.63
C TYR A 15 20.63 26.32 -3.89
N GLY A 16 19.87 25.24 -3.96
CA GLY A 16 18.62 25.13 -3.21
C GLY A 16 17.86 23.86 -3.55
N LEU A 17 18.08 22.82 -2.75
CA LEU A 17 17.33 21.56 -2.70
C LEU A 17 17.70 20.50 -3.77
N CYS A 18 18.95 20.05 -3.74
CA CYS A 18 19.25 18.68 -4.16
C CYS A 18 18.77 17.75 -3.04
N VAL A 19 17.56 17.20 -3.16
CA VAL A 19 17.19 16.01 -2.39
C VAL A 19 18.04 14.89 -2.95
N MET A 20 19.18 14.62 -2.30
CA MET A 20 19.85 13.34 -2.40
C MET A 20 18.88 12.29 -1.88
N VAL A 21 18.15 11.66 -2.79
CA VAL A 21 17.56 10.34 -2.52
C VAL A 21 18.76 9.41 -2.40
N ASP A 22 19.12 9.11 -1.16
CA ASP A 22 20.07 8.07 -0.83
C ASP A 22 19.59 6.77 -1.49
N ALA A 23 20.22 6.41 -2.60
CA ALA A 23 20.00 5.18 -3.33
C ALA A 23 20.74 4.03 -2.60
N GLY A 24 20.36 3.84 -1.35
CA GLY A 24 21.09 3.02 -0.39
C GLY A 24 20.20 2.28 0.61
N ASP A 25 18.92 2.06 0.31
CA ASP A 25 18.13 1.09 1.06
C ASP A 25 18.04 -0.21 0.24
N LYS A 26 18.76 -1.24 0.70
CA LYS A 26 18.53 -2.62 0.25
C LYS A 26 17.03 -2.89 0.38
N PRO A 27 16.35 -3.50 -0.60
CA PRO A 27 14.99 -3.95 -0.37
C PRO A 27 15.05 -4.81 0.89
N ALA A 28 14.20 -4.51 1.88
CA ALA A 28 14.13 -5.25 3.12
C ALA A 28 13.95 -6.73 2.77
N GLN A 29 15.05 -7.49 2.80
CA GLN A 29 15.04 -8.92 2.56
C GLN A 29 14.42 -9.52 3.81
N ASN A 30 13.10 -9.62 3.78
CA ASN A 30 12.33 -10.25 4.82
C ASN A 30 12.59 -11.75 4.70
N ASP A 31 13.42 -12.31 5.58
CA ASP A 31 13.68 -13.76 5.73
C ASP A 31 12.42 -14.59 6.10
N LYS A 32 11.21 -14.03 5.92
CA LYS A 32 9.93 -14.70 6.12
C LYS A 32 9.07 -14.66 4.85
N ALA A 33 9.31 -15.62 3.97
CA ALA A 33 8.24 -16.25 3.19
C ALA A 33 8.63 -17.72 3.03
N PRO A 34 7.86 -18.63 3.65
CA PRO A 34 7.03 -19.48 2.78
C PRO A 34 5.66 -19.86 3.35
N ASN A 35 5.19 -19.27 4.47
CA ASN A 35 3.94 -19.70 5.13
C ASN A 35 3.18 -18.53 5.79
N GLN A 36 3.28 -17.31 5.25
CA GLN A 36 2.53 -16.17 5.80
C GLN A 36 1.17 -16.09 5.09
N LYS A 37 0.10 -16.19 5.88
CA LYS A 37 -1.27 -16.13 5.37
C LYS A 37 -1.73 -14.69 5.20
N LEU A 38 -2.18 -14.34 4.01
CA LEU A 38 -2.67 -13.02 3.64
C LEU A 38 -4.13 -13.10 3.21
N SER A 39 -5.03 -12.49 3.98
CA SER A 39 -6.44 -12.42 3.63
C SER A 39 -6.66 -11.30 2.60
N VAL A 40 -7.09 -11.66 1.40
CA VAL A 40 -7.29 -10.77 0.25
C VAL A 40 -8.77 -10.49 0.07
N ILE A 41 -9.17 -9.22 0.03
CA ILE A 41 -10.57 -8.80 -0.18
C ILE A 41 -10.71 -7.89 -1.40
N ASP A 42 -11.74 -8.12 -2.22
CA ASP A 42 -12.15 -7.17 -3.26
C ASP A 42 -13.34 -6.32 -2.79
N ILE A 43 -13.10 -5.03 -2.58
CA ILE A 43 -14.13 -4.08 -2.10
C ILE A 43 -14.75 -3.24 -3.22
N ARG A 44 -14.52 -3.56 -4.50
CA ARG A 44 -15.03 -2.76 -5.64
C ARG A 44 -16.55 -2.65 -5.68
N ARG A 45 -17.26 -3.61 -5.12
CA ARG A 45 -18.73 -3.63 -5.02
C ARG A 45 -19.24 -3.33 -3.61
N ALA A 46 -18.35 -3.06 -2.66
CA ALA A 46 -18.72 -2.75 -1.28
C ALA A 46 -19.25 -1.32 -1.16
N SER A 47 -20.16 -1.11 -0.21
CA SER A 47 -20.64 0.22 0.19
C SER A 47 -19.51 1.07 0.79
N ASP A 48 -19.69 2.39 0.84
CA ASP A 48 -18.67 3.30 1.40
C ASP A 48 -18.35 2.98 2.87
N ALA A 49 -19.37 2.56 3.63
CA ALA A 49 -19.20 2.11 5.01
C ALA A 49 -18.33 0.85 5.09
N GLU A 50 -18.59 -0.15 4.23
CA GLU A 50 -17.81 -1.39 4.18
C GLU A 50 -16.37 -1.15 3.70
N ARG A 51 -16.17 -0.24 2.75
CA ARG A 51 -14.82 0.18 2.31
C ARG A 51 -14.04 0.82 3.45
N THR A 52 -14.69 1.71 4.21
CA THR A 52 -14.07 2.36 5.35
C THR A 52 -13.74 1.36 6.46
N LEU A 53 -14.65 0.41 6.71
CA LEU A 53 -14.41 -0.69 7.64
C LEU A 53 -13.23 -1.56 7.20
N ALA A 54 -13.15 -1.94 5.92
CA ALA A 54 -12.05 -2.74 5.38
C ALA A 54 -10.69 -2.04 5.52
N ALA A 55 -10.61 -0.75 5.16
CA ALA A 55 -9.40 0.06 5.31
C ALA A 55 -8.98 0.20 6.78
N THR A 56 -9.95 0.42 7.67
CA THR A 56 -9.70 0.51 9.13
C THR A 56 -9.19 -0.81 9.69
N LEU A 57 -9.80 -1.94 9.28
CA LEU A 57 -9.34 -3.27 9.67
C LEU A 57 -7.93 -3.54 9.16
N GLN A 58 -7.64 -3.22 7.90
CA GLN A 58 -6.31 -3.36 7.33
C GLN A 58 -5.28 -2.60 8.17
N GLY A 59 -5.52 -1.32 8.47
CA GLY A 59 -4.63 -0.52 9.32
C GLY A 59 -4.51 -1.06 10.76
N LEU A 60 -5.57 -1.63 11.31
CA LEU A 60 -5.58 -2.21 12.66
C LEU A 60 -4.74 -3.49 12.74
N VAL A 61 -4.89 -4.39 11.76
CA VAL A 61 -4.29 -5.74 11.81
C VAL A 61 -2.91 -5.80 11.17
N ASN A 62 -2.58 -4.88 10.26
CA ASN A 62 -1.28 -4.86 9.57
C ASN A 62 -0.17 -4.11 10.33
N LYS A 63 -0.37 -3.76 11.61
CA LYS A 63 0.59 -2.93 12.38
C LYS A 63 2.00 -3.52 12.47
N THR A 64 2.10 -4.84 12.53
CA THR A 64 3.38 -5.55 12.73
C THR A 64 3.76 -6.43 11.55
N GLU A 65 2.78 -6.88 10.77
CA GLU A 65 2.99 -7.74 9.61
C GLU A 65 1.80 -7.63 8.66
N ALA A 66 1.99 -7.90 7.38
CA ALA A 66 0.90 -7.90 6.41
C ALA A 66 -0.04 -9.10 6.67
N ARG A 67 -1.31 -8.83 7.02
CA ARG A 67 -2.35 -9.83 7.25
C ARG A 67 -3.57 -9.66 6.37
N VAL A 68 -3.89 -8.42 5.98
CA VAL A 68 -5.02 -8.08 5.09
C VAL A 68 -4.52 -7.29 3.89
N TRP A 69 -4.99 -7.67 2.70
CA TRP A 69 -4.74 -6.97 1.45
C TRP A 69 -6.06 -6.60 0.77
N ILE A 70 -6.25 -5.31 0.53
CA ILE A 70 -7.40 -4.81 -0.25
C ILE A 70 -7.00 -4.81 -1.73
N LYS A 71 -7.74 -5.55 -2.55
CA LYS A 71 -7.44 -5.76 -3.96
C LYS A 71 -7.63 -4.49 -4.78
N GLY A 72 -6.53 -3.93 -5.27
CA GLY A 72 -6.54 -2.88 -6.28
C GLY A 72 -6.41 -3.38 -7.72
N GLY A 73 -6.25 -2.43 -8.64
CA GLY A 73 -5.84 -2.68 -10.03
C GLY A 73 -4.40 -2.22 -10.28
N GLY A 74 -3.94 -2.34 -11.53
CA GLY A 74 -2.63 -1.86 -11.95
C GLY A 74 -1.48 -2.49 -11.14
N MET A 75 -0.60 -1.65 -10.60
CA MET A 75 0.58 -2.07 -9.84
C MET A 75 0.24 -2.96 -8.64
N GLN A 76 -0.88 -2.71 -7.95
CA GLN A 76 -1.27 -3.52 -6.78
C GLN A 76 -1.60 -4.97 -7.15
N LYS A 77 -2.07 -5.21 -8.38
CA LYS A 77 -2.31 -6.58 -8.86
C LYS A 77 -0.98 -7.30 -9.12
N ILE A 78 0.02 -6.59 -9.64
CA ILE A 78 1.34 -7.15 -9.92
C ILE A 78 2.01 -7.55 -8.61
N LEU A 79 2.01 -6.66 -7.61
CA LEU A 79 2.58 -6.94 -6.29
C LEU A 79 1.89 -8.13 -5.60
N LEU A 80 0.57 -8.25 -5.70
CA LEU A 80 -0.13 -9.39 -5.11
C LEU A 80 0.27 -10.72 -5.76
N ASN A 81 0.45 -10.74 -7.08
CA ASN A 81 0.92 -11.93 -7.79
C ASN A 81 2.37 -12.29 -7.43
N GLU A 82 3.21 -11.28 -7.19
CA GLU A 82 4.60 -11.48 -6.75
C GLU A 82 4.64 -12.09 -5.34
N LEU A 83 3.82 -11.58 -4.40
CA LEU A 83 3.68 -12.16 -3.06
C LEU A 83 3.23 -13.62 -3.09
N GLU A 84 2.28 -13.98 -3.96
CA GLU A 84 1.87 -15.38 -4.16
C GLU A 84 3.05 -16.24 -4.65
N THR A 85 3.85 -15.70 -5.57
CA THR A 85 5.03 -16.38 -6.14
C THR A 85 6.15 -16.54 -5.10
N GLU A 86 6.28 -15.61 -4.17
CA GLU A 86 7.20 -15.66 -3.03
C GLU A 86 6.73 -16.64 -1.93
N GLY A 87 5.53 -17.22 -2.05
CA GLY A 87 5.01 -18.23 -1.14
C GLY A 87 4.09 -17.71 -0.04
N TYR A 88 3.45 -16.56 -0.25
CA TYR A 88 2.31 -16.17 0.60
C TYR A 88 1.09 -17.06 0.31
N GLU A 89 0.41 -17.49 1.36
CA GLU A 89 -0.87 -18.17 1.23
C GLU A 89 -1.99 -17.12 1.12
N LEU A 90 -2.52 -16.94 -0.09
CA LEU A 90 -3.58 -15.96 -0.35
C LEU A 90 -4.96 -16.56 -0.05
N GLU A 91 -5.56 -16.15 1.07
CA GLU A 91 -6.94 -16.49 1.40
C GLU A 91 -7.89 -15.46 0.82
N GLN A 92 -8.74 -15.86 -0.13
CA GLN A 92 -9.74 -14.96 -0.69
C GLN A 92 -10.92 -14.81 0.28
N ILE A 93 -11.22 -13.56 0.64
CA ILE A 93 -12.34 -13.19 1.51
C ILE A 93 -13.41 -12.50 0.67
N ALA A 94 -14.65 -12.97 0.77
CA ALA A 94 -15.74 -12.48 -0.05
C ALA A 94 -16.35 -11.19 0.50
N THR A 95 -16.42 -11.05 1.82
CA THR A 95 -17.10 -9.93 2.49
C THR A 95 -16.26 -9.32 3.60
N VAL A 96 -16.47 -8.03 3.88
CA VAL A 96 -15.79 -7.37 5.02
C VAL A 96 -16.19 -7.99 6.36
N TRP A 97 -17.36 -8.61 6.43
CA TRP A 97 -17.86 -9.29 7.63
C TRP A 97 -17.09 -10.57 7.95
N GLU A 98 -16.65 -11.30 6.92
CA GLU A 98 -15.71 -12.41 7.10
C GLU A 98 -14.36 -11.93 7.66
N LEU A 99 -13.84 -10.77 7.20
CA LEU A 99 -12.64 -10.17 7.81
C LEU A 99 -12.88 -9.84 9.29
N VAL A 100 -14.03 -9.24 9.63
CA VAL A 100 -14.38 -8.96 11.03
C VAL A 100 -14.40 -10.24 11.86
N ALA A 101 -14.97 -11.32 11.33
CA ALA A 101 -15.01 -12.62 12.01
C ALA A 101 -13.59 -13.17 12.23
N SER A 102 -12.76 -13.21 11.18
CA SER A 102 -11.39 -13.72 11.23
C SER A 102 -10.48 -12.96 12.19
N PHE A 103 -10.70 -11.65 12.38
CA PHE A 103 -9.89 -10.80 13.24
C PHE A 103 -10.59 -10.34 14.52
N ARG A 104 -11.70 -10.99 14.90
CA ARG A 104 -12.55 -10.59 16.04
C ARG A 104 -11.77 -10.37 17.34
N ALA A 105 -10.76 -11.18 17.61
CA ALA A 105 -9.91 -11.10 18.80
C ALA A 105 -9.03 -9.83 18.85
N LYS A 106 -8.75 -9.20 17.70
CA LYS A 106 -7.98 -7.94 17.60
C LYS A 106 -8.88 -6.70 17.71
N ILE A 107 -10.19 -6.86 17.58
CA ILE A 107 -11.17 -5.77 17.60
C ILE A 107 -11.66 -5.55 19.04
N LYS A 108 -11.32 -4.40 19.62
CA LYS A 108 -11.71 -4.03 20.99
C LYS A 108 -13.06 -3.31 21.08
N GLY A 109 -13.58 -2.84 19.96
CA GLY A 109 -14.83 -2.08 19.87
C GLY A 109 -14.96 -1.43 18.49
N CYS A 110 -15.98 -0.59 18.34
CA CYS A 110 -16.19 0.21 17.13
C CYS A 110 -16.40 1.68 17.50
N ILE A 111 -16.11 2.55 16.54
CA ILE A 111 -16.47 3.97 16.59
C ILE A 111 -17.59 4.15 15.58
N VAL A 112 -18.73 4.65 16.06
CA VAL A 112 -19.88 4.99 15.21
C VAL A 112 -19.78 6.48 14.89
N TYR A 113 -19.86 6.82 13.62
CA TYR A 113 -19.79 8.20 13.15
C TYR A 113 -20.76 8.42 11.98
N ASP A 114 -21.20 9.66 11.79
CA ASP A 114 -21.95 10.09 10.60
C ASP A 114 -20.93 10.42 9.50
N SER A 115 -21.08 9.83 8.31
CA SER A 115 -20.18 10.06 7.18
C SER A 115 -20.33 11.45 6.55
N GLY A 116 -21.37 12.21 6.94
CA GLY A 116 -21.61 13.56 6.44
C GLY A 116 -22.09 13.61 4.99
N ASN A 117 -22.29 12.46 4.34
CA ASN A 117 -22.70 12.33 2.93
C ASN A 117 -24.21 12.53 2.73
N ARG A 118 -24.83 13.44 3.49
CA ARG A 118 -26.19 13.89 3.21
C ARG A 118 -26.13 14.86 2.03
N SER A 119 -26.22 14.33 0.81
CA SER A 119 -26.43 15.15 -0.38
C SER A 119 -27.72 15.97 -0.20
N ILE A 120 -27.62 17.29 -0.35
CA ILE A 120 -28.75 18.21 -0.55
C ILE A 120 -29.16 18.14 -2.02
#